data_AF-A0A967CY97-F1
#
_entry.id   AF-A0A967CY97-F1
#
_cell.length_a   1.000
_cell.length_b   1.000
_cell.length_c   1.000
_cell.angle_alpha   90.00
_cell.angle_beta   90.00
_cell.angle_gamma   90.00
#
_symmetry.space_group_name_H-M   'P 1'
#
loop_
_entity.id
_entity.type
_entity.pdbx_description
1 polymer ?
#
loop_
_entity_poly.entity_id
_entity_poly.type
_entity_poly.pdbx_seq_one_letter_code
_entity_poly.pdbx_strand_id
1 'polypeptide(L)'
;MPARPRRSRRCCVGRRTARDRGRERSWCAVAAQAEREDKVADPIELLIQGRAHDLGGGFSVRRVLPSVKRRMIGPFVFLDHFGPMDVPPGGGMEVRPHPHIGLATVTYLFGGGIFHRDSLGFAQPIKPGDVNWMTAGRGIVHSERTEPEMRRTGFRMHGVQTWVALPKTHEETAPAFEHVE
;
A
#
# COMPACT_ATOMS: atom_id res chain seq x y z
N MET A 1 -36.27 -20.50 41.53
CA MET A 1 -36.33 -21.94 41.17
C MET A 1 -34.98 -22.38 40.64
N PRO A 2 -34.56 -23.62 40.93
CA PRO A 2 -33.16 -23.97 41.14
C PRO A 2 -32.52 -24.76 39.98
N ALA A 3 -31.19 -24.82 40.03
CA ALA A 3 -30.34 -25.72 39.28
C ALA A 3 -30.84 -27.18 39.33
N ARG A 4 -30.74 -27.89 38.19
CA ARG A 4 -30.88 -29.35 38.12
C ARG A 4 -29.51 -29.99 37.96
N PRO A 5 -28.96 -30.65 38.99
CA PRO A 5 -27.93 -31.66 38.81
C PRO A 5 -28.60 -33.04 38.70
N ARG A 6 -28.36 -33.78 37.62
CA ARG A 6 -28.68 -35.22 37.59
C ARG A 6 -27.49 -36.01 38.12
N ARG A 7 -27.72 -36.61 39.29
CA ARG A 7 -26.83 -37.49 40.02
C ARG A 7 -26.60 -38.84 39.31
N SER A 8 -25.34 -39.25 39.38
CA SER A 8 -24.79 -40.59 39.66
C SER A 8 -25.51 -41.85 39.15
N ARG A 9 -24.75 -42.66 38.40
CA ARG A 9 -24.67 -44.10 38.68
C ARG A 9 -23.23 -44.57 38.64
N ARG A 10 -22.70 -44.93 39.82
CA ARG A 10 -21.61 -45.89 39.96
C ARG A 10 -22.12 -47.23 39.44
N CYS A 11 -21.30 -47.94 38.66
CA CYS A 11 -21.32 -49.39 38.66
C CYS A 11 -19.94 -49.94 38.26
N CYS A 12 -19.28 -50.48 39.28
CA CYS A 12 -18.56 -51.75 39.27
C CYS A 12 -17.66 -52.05 38.07
N VAL A 13 -16.34 -51.88 38.31
CA VAL A 13 -15.28 -52.53 37.54
C VAL A 13 -15.43 -54.05 37.71
N GLY A 14 -16.10 -54.68 36.76
CA GLY A 14 -16.14 -56.13 36.59
C GLY A 14 -14.84 -56.63 35.97
N ARG A 15 -14.24 -57.66 36.57
CA ARG A 15 -12.99 -58.28 36.16
C ARG A 15 -13.07 -58.85 34.75
N ARG A 16 -11.97 -58.70 34.01
CA ARG A 16 -11.71 -59.30 32.70
C ARG A 16 -11.77 -60.82 32.77
N THR A 17 -12.37 -61.44 31.75
CA THR A 17 -12.05 -62.82 31.36
C THR A 17 -11.45 -62.80 29.95
N ALA A 18 -10.35 -63.52 29.80
CA ALA A 18 -9.54 -63.58 28.60
C ALA A 18 -10.14 -64.59 27.62
N ARG A 19 -10.87 -64.12 26.61
CA ARG A 19 -11.13 -64.85 25.35
C ARG A 19 -11.95 -63.98 24.40
N ASP A 20 -11.26 -63.08 23.69
CA ASP A 20 -11.51 -62.85 22.27
C ASP A 20 -10.46 -61.88 21.71
N ARG A 21 -9.29 -62.43 21.35
CA ARG A 21 -8.20 -61.69 20.69
C ARG A 21 -8.30 -61.90 19.18
N GLY A 22 -9.30 -61.30 18.52
CA GLY A 22 -9.57 -61.69 17.14
C GLY A 22 -10.34 -60.77 16.22
N ARG A 23 -10.55 -59.47 16.50
CA ARG A 23 -11.11 -58.54 15.47
C ARG A 23 -11.06 -57.05 15.82
N GLU A 24 -9.90 -56.51 16.21
CA GLU A 24 -9.74 -55.06 16.44
C GLU A 24 -8.52 -54.46 15.72
N ARG A 25 -8.11 -55.05 14.59
CA ARG A 25 -7.18 -54.41 13.66
C ARG A 25 -7.96 -53.77 12.52
N SER A 26 -8.62 -52.63 12.75
CA SER A 26 -9.09 -51.83 11.60
C SER A 26 -9.51 -50.38 11.88
N TRP A 27 -9.77 -49.97 13.12
CA TRP A 27 -10.48 -48.68 13.34
C TRP A 27 -9.69 -47.58 14.07
N CYS A 28 -8.42 -47.80 14.44
CA CYS A 28 -7.58 -46.72 15.02
C CYS A 28 -6.60 -46.06 14.04
N ALA A 29 -6.34 -46.62 12.85
CA ALA A 29 -5.35 -46.06 11.93
C ALA A 29 -5.92 -45.11 10.86
N VAL A 30 -7.25 -45.08 10.68
CA VAL A 30 -7.89 -44.22 9.65
C VAL A 30 -8.35 -42.87 10.22
N ALA A 31 -8.48 -42.75 11.55
CA ALA A 31 -8.89 -41.51 12.22
C ALA A 31 -7.72 -40.56 12.57
N ALA A 32 -6.52 -40.81 12.03
CA ALA A 32 -5.37 -39.92 12.19
C ALA A 32 -4.99 -39.18 10.89
N GLN A 33 -5.78 -39.35 9.82
CA GLN A 33 -5.50 -38.74 8.50
C GLN A 33 -6.55 -37.70 8.04
N ALA A 34 -7.53 -37.39 8.87
CA ALA A 34 -8.32 -36.17 8.77
C ALA A 34 -7.93 -35.37 10.02
N GLU A 35 -7.25 -34.23 9.98
CA GLU A 35 -7.47 -33.08 9.11
C GLU A 35 -6.10 -32.44 8.86
N ARG A 36 -5.51 -32.70 7.70
CA ARG A 36 -4.53 -31.75 7.17
C ARG A 36 -5.36 -30.70 6.46
N GLU A 37 -5.89 -29.74 7.21
CA GLU A 37 -6.39 -28.51 6.61
C GLU A 37 -5.25 -27.96 5.76
N ASP A 38 -5.41 -28.03 4.43
CA ASP A 38 -4.62 -27.23 3.52
C ASP A 38 -4.94 -25.77 3.85
N LYS A 39 -4.20 -25.21 4.82
CA LYS A 39 -4.20 -23.78 5.09
C LYS A 39 -3.75 -23.10 3.80
N VAL A 40 -4.71 -22.63 3.03
CA VAL A 40 -4.49 -21.68 1.95
C VAL A 40 -3.66 -20.56 2.57
N ALA A 41 -2.45 -20.35 2.05
CA ALA A 41 -1.58 -19.28 2.51
C ALA A 41 -2.37 -17.96 2.42
N ASP A 42 -2.22 -17.10 3.43
CA ASP A 42 -2.82 -15.76 3.40
C ASP A 42 -2.41 -15.08 2.08
N PRO A 43 -3.36 -14.64 1.23
CA PRO A 43 -3.03 -14.01 -0.04
C PRO A 43 -2.26 -12.69 0.15
N ILE A 44 -2.29 -12.10 1.35
CA ILE A 44 -1.56 -10.89 1.68
C ILE A 44 -0.19 -11.25 2.26
N GLU A 45 0.86 -11.14 1.43
CA GLU A 45 2.24 -11.39 1.87
C GLU A 45 2.69 -10.37 2.94
N LEU A 46 2.35 -9.09 2.76
CA LEU A 46 2.85 -8.01 3.61
C LEU A 46 1.89 -6.82 3.66
N LEU A 47 1.49 -6.43 4.88
CA LEU A 47 0.82 -5.16 5.14
C LEU A 47 1.84 -4.08 5.54
N ILE A 48 1.90 -2.99 4.77
CA ILE A 48 2.71 -1.81 5.07
C ILE A 48 1.79 -0.67 5.45
N GLN A 49 1.91 -0.18 6.68
CA GLN A 49 1.23 1.04 7.10
C GLN A 49 2.05 2.26 6.68
N GLY A 50 1.45 3.13 5.88
CA GLY A 50 2.08 4.38 5.46
C GLY A 50 2.33 5.31 6.64
N ARG A 51 3.46 6.02 6.62
CA ARG A 51 3.86 6.98 7.67
C ARG A 51 3.60 8.40 7.19
N ALA A 52 3.16 9.26 8.10
CA ALA A 52 3.01 10.68 7.81
C ALA A 52 4.38 11.30 7.47
N HIS A 53 4.43 12.08 6.39
CA HIS A 53 5.61 12.82 5.96
C HIS A 53 5.20 14.21 5.50
N ASP A 54 5.84 15.24 6.04
CA ASP A 54 5.56 16.64 5.68
C ASP A 54 6.35 17.02 4.42
N LEU A 55 5.65 17.47 3.38
CA LEU A 55 6.24 17.98 2.14
C LEU A 55 6.53 19.49 2.19
N GLY A 56 6.28 20.13 3.33
CA GLY A 56 6.44 21.55 3.57
C GLY A 56 5.11 22.28 3.70
N GLY A 57 5.11 23.39 4.45
CA GLY A 57 3.91 24.22 4.64
C GLY A 57 2.78 23.53 5.41
N GLY A 58 3.07 22.44 6.13
CA GLY A 58 2.08 21.65 6.87
C GLY A 58 1.31 20.66 5.99
N PHE A 59 1.71 20.47 4.73
CA PHE A 59 1.07 19.52 3.83
C PHE A 59 1.68 18.12 4.00
N SER A 60 0.98 17.27 4.77
CA SER A 60 1.44 15.91 5.08
C SER A 60 0.82 14.86 4.16
N VAL A 61 1.65 13.92 3.73
CA VAL A 61 1.28 12.75 2.91
C VAL A 61 1.55 11.45 3.66
N ARG A 62 1.02 10.33 3.18
CA ARG A 62 1.32 9.00 3.73
C ARG A 62 2.33 8.28 2.83
N ARG A 63 3.58 8.20 3.29
CA ARG A 63 4.65 7.46 2.61
C ARG A 63 4.56 5.96 2.88
N VAL A 64 4.34 5.19 1.83
CA VAL A 64 4.22 3.72 1.85
C VAL A 64 5.53 3.07 1.40
N LEU A 65 6.14 3.56 0.33
CA LEU A 65 7.46 3.13 -0.14
C LEU A 65 8.42 4.33 -0.21
N PRO A 66 9.72 4.13 0.09
CA PRO A 66 10.30 2.93 0.67
C PRO A 66 9.91 2.76 2.15
N SER A 67 9.87 1.51 2.62
CA SER A 67 9.70 1.16 4.03
C SER A 67 10.84 0.27 4.52
N VAL A 68 10.96 0.11 5.84
CA VAL A 68 11.94 -0.80 6.46
C VAL A 68 11.73 -2.26 6.00
N LYS A 69 10.47 -2.68 5.80
CA LYS A 69 10.13 -4.06 5.42
C LYS A 69 10.19 -4.32 3.92
N ARG A 70 10.08 -3.27 3.09
CA ARG A 70 10.09 -3.36 1.63
C ARG A 70 10.53 -2.03 1.03
N ARG A 71 11.64 -2.06 0.30
CA ARG A 71 12.19 -0.87 -0.35
C ARG A 71 11.60 -0.62 -1.74
N MET A 72 11.21 -1.68 -2.44
CA MET A 72 10.66 -1.61 -3.80
C MET A 72 9.72 -2.79 -4.10
N ILE A 73 8.84 -2.64 -5.08
CA ILE A 73 7.99 -3.69 -5.66
C ILE A 73 8.14 -3.61 -7.17
N GLY A 74 8.78 -4.59 -7.80
CA GLY A 74 9.18 -4.45 -9.20
C GLY A 74 9.97 -3.14 -9.41
N PRO A 75 9.65 -2.30 -10.40
CA PRO A 75 10.32 -1.02 -10.61
C PRO A 75 9.83 0.10 -9.67
N PHE A 76 8.78 -0.11 -8.88
CA PHE A 76 8.23 0.93 -8.00
C PHE A 76 9.08 1.07 -6.73
N VAL A 77 9.76 2.21 -6.60
CA VAL A 77 10.74 2.47 -5.51
C VAL A 77 10.27 3.52 -4.50
N PHE A 78 9.14 4.17 -4.78
CA PHE A 78 8.55 5.21 -3.95
C PHE A 78 7.04 5.22 -4.14
N LEU A 79 6.29 5.47 -3.07
CA LEU A 79 4.84 5.66 -3.15
C LEU A 79 4.39 6.54 -1.99
N ASP A 80 3.93 7.74 -2.32
CA ASP A 80 3.21 8.63 -1.41
C ASP A 80 1.72 8.64 -1.79
N HIS A 81 0.87 8.55 -0.78
CA HIS A 81 -0.58 8.72 -0.92
C HIS A 81 -1.00 10.06 -0.29
N PHE A 82 -1.64 10.90 -1.11
CA PHE A 82 -2.18 12.19 -0.73
C PHE A 82 -3.63 12.00 -0.26
N GLY A 83 -3.94 12.38 0.98
CA GLY A 83 -5.32 12.38 1.45
C GLY A 83 -6.02 11.00 1.50
N PRO A 84 -7.37 10.96 1.36
CA PRO A 84 -8.26 12.11 1.25
C PRO A 84 -8.11 13.06 2.45
N MET A 85 -7.96 14.35 2.19
CA MET A 85 -7.83 15.37 3.24
C MET A 85 -8.38 16.72 2.78
N ASP A 86 -8.98 17.46 3.71
CA ASP A 86 -9.39 18.84 3.47
C ASP A 86 -8.19 19.75 3.78
N VAL A 87 -7.84 20.60 2.82
CA VAL A 87 -6.77 21.59 2.91
C VAL A 87 -7.40 22.95 3.15
N PRO A 88 -7.11 23.62 4.28
CA PRO A 88 -7.69 24.92 4.58
C PRO A 88 -7.17 26.01 3.63
N PRO A 89 -7.89 27.15 3.53
CA PRO A 89 -7.37 28.34 2.85
C PRO A 89 -5.95 28.70 3.31
N GLY A 90 -5.10 29.09 2.36
CA GLY A 90 -3.68 29.37 2.56
C GLY A 90 -2.78 28.14 2.61
N GLY A 91 -3.33 26.93 2.77
CA GLY A 91 -2.59 25.68 2.75
C GLY A 91 -2.33 25.13 1.34
N GLY A 92 -1.62 24.01 1.27
CA GLY A 92 -1.40 23.26 0.04
C GLY A 92 0.04 22.79 -0.13
N MET A 93 0.26 21.99 -1.16
CA MET A 93 1.59 21.47 -1.50
C MET A 93 2.48 22.61 -2.00
N GLU A 94 3.71 22.73 -1.52
CA GLU A 94 4.69 23.74 -1.96
C GLU A 94 6.09 23.11 -2.11
N VAL A 95 6.18 22.07 -2.95
CA VAL A 95 7.46 21.40 -3.20
C VAL A 95 8.31 22.31 -4.10
N ARG A 96 9.38 22.85 -3.52
CA ARG A 96 10.33 23.74 -4.19
C ARG A 96 11.10 23.01 -5.30
N PRO A 97 11.75 23.75 -6.23
CA PRO A 97 12.59 23.14 -7.26
C PRO A 97 13.57 22.12 -6.68
N HIS A 98 13.52 20.88 -7.19
CA HIS A 98 14.38 19.78 -6.76
C HIS A 98 14.71 18.84 -7.95
N PRO A 99 15.88 18.17 -7.94
CA PRO A 99 16.30 17.31 -9.03
C PRO A 99 15.81 15.86 -8.87
N HIS A 100 15.69 15.15 -10.00
CA HIS A 100 15.59 13.69 -10.09
C HIS A 100 16.51 13.15 -11.20
N ILE A 101 16.98 11.91 -11.06
CA ILE A 101 17.76 11.16 -12.06
C ILE A 101 17.36 9.67 -12.05
N GLY A 102 17.56 8.94 -13.14
CA GLY A 102 17.45 7.48 -13.20
C GLY A 102 16.06 6.89 -12.92
N LEU A 103 15.01 7.71 -12.89
CA LEU A 103 13.64 7.30 -12.59
C LEU A 103 12.62 8.08 -13.41
N ALA A 104 11.36 7.65 -13.35
CA ALA A 104 10.20 8.45 -13.71
C ALA A 104 9.33 8.72 -12.49
N THR A 105 8.74 9.91 -12.39
CA THR A 105 7.67 10.20 -11.43
C THR A 105 6.33 10.07 -12.13
N VAL A 106 5.37 9.47 -11.45
CA VAL A 106 3.99 9.34 -11.91
C VAL A 106 3.08 9.93 -10.85
N THR A 107 2.35 10.97 -11.20
CA THR A 107 1.35 11.62 -10.34
C THR A 107 -0.04 11.36 -10.91
N TYR A 108 -0.96 10.90 -10.07
CA TYR A 108 -2.35 10.66 -10.44
C TYR A 108 -3.28 11.22 -9.35
N LEU A 109 -4.26 12.04 -9.74
CA LEU A 109 -5.15 12.72 -8.80
C LEU A 109 -6.57 12.16 -8.86
N PHE A 110 -7.14 11.88 -7.69
CA PHE A 110 -8.56 11.56 -7.51
C PHE A 110 -9.38 12.80 -7.14
N GLY A 111 -8.74 13.85 -6.60
CA GLY A 111 -9.37 15.08 -6.13
C GLY A 111 -8.33 16.16 -5.81
N GLY A 112 -8.72 17.43 -5.98
CA GLY A 112 -7.83 18.56 -5.78
C GLY A 112 -7.10 18.96 -7.06
N GLY A 113 -5.89 19.47 -6.93
CA GLY A 113 -5.09 19.94 -8.07
C GLY A 113 -3.64 20.23 -7.67
N ILE A 114 -2.74 19.93 -8.60
CA ILE A 114 -1.30 20.20 -8.50
C ILE A 114 -0.88 20.95 -9.77
N PHE A 115 0.06 21.86 -9.66
CA PHE A 115 0.69 22.56 -10.76
C PHE A 115 2.16 22.14 -10.85
N HIS A 116 2.51 21.52 -11.96
CA HIS A 116 3.87 21.06 -12.28
C HIS A 116 4.63 22.13 -13.07
N ARG A 117 5.91 22.33 -12.75
CA ARG A 117 6.86 23.07 -13.59
C ARG A 117 8.20 22.36 -13.63
N ASP A 118 8.83 22.28 -14.80
CA ASP A 118 10.16 21.66 -14.93
C ASP A 118 11.15 22.45 -15.80
N SER A 119 12.39 21.95 -15.82
CA SER A 119 13.50 22.49 -16.58
C SER A 119 13.41 22.28 -18.10
N LEU A 120 12.43 21.52 -18.59
CA LEU A 120 12.13 21.43 -20.03
C LEU A 120 11.16 22.53 -20.48
N GLY A 121 10.61 23.29 -19.53
CA GLY A 121 9.69 24.39 -19.79
C GLY A 121 8.22 24.00 -19.70
N PHE A 122 7.88 22.78 -19.29
CA PHE A 122 6.48 22.42 -19.05
C PHE A 122 5.94 23.17 -17.84
N ALA A 123 4.69 23.60 -17.95
CA ALA A 123 3.92 24.26 -16.90
C ALA A 123 2.49 23.71 -16.94
N GLN A 124 2.26 22.61 -16.24
CA GLN A 124 1.10 21.75 -16.44
C GLN A 124 0.23 21.67 -15.18
N PRO A 125 -1.03 22.13 -15.21
CA PRO A 125 -2.00 21.78 -14.19
C PRO A 125 -2.36 20.28 -14.28
N ILE A 126 -2.48 19.63 -13.12
CA ILE A 126 -2.93 18.26 -12.94
C ILE A 126 -4.25 18.33 -12.20
N LYS A 127 -5.31 17.81 -12.79
CA LYS A 127 -6.68 17.80 -12.28
C LYS A 127 -7.09 16.37 -11.93
N PRO A 128 -8.25 16.18 -11.27
CA PRO A 128 -8.76 14.85 -10.96
C PRO A 128 -9.02 14.05 -12.24
N GLY A 129 -8.44 12.85 -12.35
CA GLY A 129 -8.48 12.02 -13.55
C GLY A 129 -7.16 12.04 -14.33
N ASP A 130 -6.40 13.13 -14.24
CA ASP A 130 -5.19 13.31 -15.03
C ASP A 130 -4.01 12.48 -14.50
N VAL A 131 -3.13 12.09 -15.41
CA VAL A 131 -1.82 11.48 -15.13
C VAL A 131 -0.70 12.37 -15.65
N ASN A 132 0.26 12.70 -14.79
CA ASN A 132 1.56 13.18 -15.22
C ASN A 132 2.57 12.04 -15.15
N TRP A 133 3.28 11.83 -16.25
CA TRP A 133 4.42 10.92 -16.35
C TRP A 133 5.66 11.72 -16.72
N MET A 134 6.54 11.96 -15.75
CA MET A 134 7.80 12.68 -15.95
C MET A 134 8.97 11.71 -15.89
N THR A 135 9.62 11.46 -17.03
CA THR A 135 10.86 10.68 -17.10
C THR A 135 12.04 11.60 -16.80
N ALA A 136 12.78 11.34 -15.72
CA ALA A 136 13.93 12.15 -15.34
C ALA A 136 15.19 11.81 -16.15
N GLY A 137 15.43 10.52 -16.42
CA GLY A 137 16.62 10.06 -17.16
C GLY A 137 17.92 10.63 -16.58
N ARG A 138 18.79 11.17 -17.44
CA ARG A 138 20.06 11.82 -17.03
C ARG A 138 19.88 13.04 -16.11
N GLY A 139 18.66 13.58 -15.99
CA GLY A 139 18.34 14.63 -15.03
C GLY A 139 17.23 15.57 -15.45
N ILE A 140 16.37 15.89 -14.49
CA ILE A 140 15.38 16.97 -14.59
C ILE A 140 15.27 17.70 -13.25
N VAL A 141 15.03 19.01 -13.28
CA VAL A 141 14.68 19.79 -12.10
C VAL A 141 13.23 20.22 -12.23
N HIS A 142 12.43 20.01 -11.18
CA HIS A 142 11.01 20.36 -11.21
C HIS A 142 10.47 20.82 -9.85
N SER A 143 9.27 21.40 -9.87
CA SER A 143 8.52 21.82 -8.69
C SER A 143 7.05 21.45 -8.85
N GLU A 144 6.42 21.06 -7.74
CA GLU A 144 5.00 20.72 -7.68
C GLU A 144 4.34 21.56 -6.59
N ARG A 145 3.31 22.32 -6.96
CA ARG A 145 2.67 23.29 -6.07
C ARG A 145 1.17 23.30 -6.22
N THR A 146 0.43 23.69 -5.20
CA THR A 146 -0.98 24.01 -5.34
C THR A 146 -1.15 25.38 -6.04
N GLU A 147 -2.11 25.48 -6.96
CA GLU A 147 -2.39 26.75 -7.64
C GLU A 147 -2.87 27.85 -6.67
N PRO A 148 -2.45 29.12 -6.85
CA PRO A 148 -2.85 30.22 -5.97
C PRO A 148 -4.36 30.36 -5.79
N GLU A 149 -5.15 30.06 -6.84
CA GLU A 149 -6.61 30.11 -6.79
C GLU A 149 -7.21 29.12 -5.79
N MET A 150 -6.77 27.86 -5.83
CA MET A 150 -7.22 26.83 -4.91
C MET A 150 -6.88 27.17 -3.46
N ARG A 151 -5.73 27.82 -3.25
CA ARG A 151 -5.32 28.27 -1.90
C ARG A 151 -6.25 29.31 -1.31
N ARG A 152 -6.95 30.12 -2.13
CA ARG A 152 -7.83 31.17 -1.60
C ARG A 152 -9.05 30.60 -0.87
N THR A 153 -9.61 29.50 -1.36
CA THR A 153 -10.86 28.93 -0.86
C THR A 153 -10.66 27.69 -0.01
N GLY A 154 -9.47 27.07 -0.07
CA GLY A 154 -9.29 25.70 0.40
C GLY A 154 -9.84 24.70 -0.62
N PHE A 155 -9.46 23.44 -0.47
CA PHE A 155 -9.79 22.37 -1.41
C PHE A 155 -9.66 21.00 -0.74
N ARG A 156 -10.24 19.97 -1.35
CA ARG A 156 -10.04 18.58 -0.92
C ARG A 156 -8.99 17.93 -1.81
N MET A 157 -7.96 17.35 -1.21
CA MET A 157 -6.87 16.69 -1.90
C MET A 157 -6.99 15.17 -1.78
N HIS A 158 -6.82 14.46 -2.90
CA HIS A 158 -6.72 13.01 -2.92
C HIS A 158 -5.95 12.56 -4.18
N GLY A 159 -4.92 11.75 -4.03
CA GLY A 159 -4.11 11.31 -5.16
C GLY A 159 -2.94 10.44 -4.73
N VAL A 160 -2.15 9.99 -5.67
CA VAL A 160 -0.92 9.24 -5.43
C VAL A 160 0.22 9.80 -6.25
N GLN A 161 1.42 9.67 -5.71
CA GLN A 161 2.64 9.83 -6.50
C GLN A 161 3.54 8.61 -6.27
N THR A 162 3.98 8.01 -7.36
CA THR A 162 4.90 6.86 -7.35
C THR A 162 6.12 7.17 -8.18
N TRP A 163 7.27 6.63 -7.79
CA TRP A 163 8.48 6.69 -8.63
C TRP A 163 8.79 5.30 -9.18
N VAL A 164 9.09 5.26 -10.46
CA VAL A 164 9.41 4.07 -11.24
C VAL A 164 10.89 4.15 -11.59
N ALA A 165 11.72 3.27 -11.03
CA ALA A 165 13.13 3.18 -11.40
C ALA A 165 13.24 2.79 -12.88
N LEU A 166 14.06 3.52 -13.64
CA LEU A 166 14.33 3.17 -15.02
C LEU A 166 15.26 1.94 -15.06
N PRO A 167 15.13 1.07 -16.08
CA PRO A 167 16.15 0.06 -16.33
C PRO A 167 17.52 0.72 -16.56
N LYS A 168 18.61 0.05 -16.16
CA LYS A 168 19.99 0.56 -16.33
C LYS A 168 20.30 1.10 -17.72
N THR A 169 19.77 0.46 -18.76
CA THR A 169 19.98 0.89 -20.15
C THR A 169 19.29 2.21 -20.51
N HIS A 170 18.41 2.72 -19.65
CA HIS A 170 17.62 3.93 -19.82
C HIS A 170 17.86 4.99 -18.74
N GLU A 171 18.67 4.71 -17.70
CA GLU A 171 18.93 5.66 -16.60
C GLU A 171 19.49 7.00 -17.10
N GLU A 172 20.22 7.00 -18.22
CA GLU A 172 20.83 8.19 -18.84
C GLU A 172 20.06 8.74 -20.06
N THR A 173 18.82 8.28 -20.29
CA THR A 173 18.00 8.79 -21.39
C THR A 173 17.70 10.29 -21.24
N ALA A 174 17.27 10.94 -22.32
CA ALA A 174 16.83 12.32 -22.22
C ALA A 174 15.59 12.45 -21.30
N PRO A 175 15.51 13.49 -20.46
CA PRO A 175 14.30 13.76 -19.71
C PRO A 175 13.13 14.02 -20.67
N ALA A 176 11.94 13.60 -20.26
CA ALA A 176 10.70 13.77 -21.03
C ALA A 176 9.52 13.94 -20.08
N PHE A 177 8.44 14.53 -20.59
CA PHE A 177 7.21 14.76 -19.84
C PHE A 177 6.01 14.44 -20.72
N GLU A 178 5.08 13.66 -20.18
CA GLU A 178 3.82 13.30 -20.80
C GLU A 178 2.67 13.59 -19.82
N HIS A 179 1.59 14.16 -20.35
CA HIS A 179 0.36 14.45 -19.61
C HIS A 179 -0.80 13.78 -20.32
N VAL A 180 -1.65 13.09 -19.57
CA VAL A 180 -2.84 12.40 -20.06
C VAL A 180 -4.04 12.85 -19.24
N GLU A 181 -5.11 13.24 -19.94
CA GLU A 181 -6.41 13.65 -19.39
C GLU A 181 -7.41 12.48 -19.35
#